data_AF-E4YZ11-F1
#
_entry.id   AF-E4YZ11-F1
#
_cell.length_a   1.000
_cell.length_b   1.000
_cell.length_c   1.000
_cell.angle_alpha   90.00
_cell.angle_beta   90.00
_cell.angle_gamma   90.00
#
_symmetry.space_group_name_H-M   'P 1'
#
loop_
_entity.id
_entity.type
_entity.pdbx_description
1 polymer ?
#
loop_
_entity_poly.entity_id
_entity_poly.type
_entity_poly.pdbx_seq_one_letter_code
_entity_poly.pdbx_strand_id
1 'polypeptide(L)'
;MFYDVEPFWFYILIERKRGDVFTTVGYFSKEKNPAIDYNLSCIMVLPAYMGKGYGKFLIDLSYALSRQDGILGSPERPLSDLGLISYRSYWKDVIVRYILTLQDDQKFSIRELSLQSGILQNDLVSTLQYMQNIKYWRGKHIILISPSSKEQWKLRLSRQGLRCKPEMITRNGPTLATAPPTSSST
;
A
#
# COMPACT_ATOMS: atom_id res chain seq x y z
N MET A 1 -15.14 3.11 21.27
CA MET A 1 -14.38 4.34 21.56
C MET A 1 -14.63 5.32 20.43
N PHE A 2 -15.34 6.42 20.66
CA PHE A 2 -15.63 7.44 19.62
C PHE A 2 -15.13 8.84 19.97
N TYR A 3 -14.49 9.02 21.14
CA TYR A 3 -14.29 10.34 21.72
C TYR A 3 -12.85 10.85 21.69
N ASP A 4 -11.85 9.95 21.54
CA ASP A 4 -10.46 10.36 21.48
C ASP A 4 -9.92 10.23 20.05
N VAL A 5 -9.92 11.36 19.34
CA VAL A 5 -9.39 11.50 17.97
C VAL A 5 -7.98 12.10 17.95
N GLU A 6 -7.50 12.60 19.09
CA GLU A 6 -6.21 13.25 19.22
C GLU A 6 -5.02 12.34 18.82
N PRO A 7 -5.04 11.01 19.06
CA PRO A 7 -3.98 10.11 18.65
C PRO A 7 -3.85 9.91 17.15
N PHE A 8 -4.76 10.44 16.32
CA PHE A 8 -4.83 10.12 14.89
C PHE A 8 -4.53 11.31 13.98
N TRP A 9 -3.82 11.04 12.90
CA TRP A 9 -3.84 11.85 11.69
C TRP A 9 -4.99 11.42 10.80
N PHE A 10 -5.66 12.37 10.16
CA PHE A 10 -6.72 12.11 9.19
C PHE A 10 -6.31 12.66 7.82
N TYR A 11 -6.34 11.80 6.80
CA TYR A 11 -6.02 12.14 5.43
C TYR A 11 -7.32 12.16 4.61
N ILE A 12 -7.80 13.36 4.31
CA ILE A 12 -9.09 13.58 3.64
C ILE A 12 -8.87 13.66 2.13
N LEU A 13 -9.57 12.83 1.37
CA LEU A 13 -9.56 12.88 -0.08
C LEU A 13 -10.70 13.74 -0.59
N ILE A 14 -10.33 14.74 -1.38
CA ILE A 14 -11.24 15.69 -2.00
C ILE A 14 -11.14 15.55 -3.52
N GLU A 15 -12.28 15.37 -4.18
CA GLU A 15 -12.41 15.48 -5.62
C GLU A 15 -12.72 16.93 -6.00
N ARG A 16 -11.91 17.52 -6.89
CA ARG A 16 -12.23 18.80 -7.53
C ARG A 16 -13.07 18.52 -8.78
N LYS A 17 -14.30 19.03 -8.81
CA LYS A 17 -15.20 19.01 -9.96
C LYS A 17 -15.06 20.30 -10.77
N ARG A 18 -15.81 20.41 -11.88
CA ARG A 18 -15.86 21.65 -12.68
C ARG A 18 -16.32 22.83 -11.83
N GLY A 19 -15.77 24.02 -12.10
CA GLY A 19 -16.20 25.28 -11.47
C GLY A 19 -15.79 25.42 -10.00
N ASP A 20 -14.61 24.94 -9.62
CA ASP A 20 -14.05 25.05 -8.25
C ASP A 20 -14.91 24.46 -7.14
N VAL A 21 -15.73 23.46 -7.48
CA VAL A 21 -16.47 22.68 -6.49
C VAL A 21 -15.57 21.57 -5.95
N PHE A 22 -15.36 21.58 -4.64
CA PHE A 22 -14.59 20.57 -3.92
C PHE A 22 -15.53 19.66 -3.15
N THR A 23 -15.41 18.35 -3.31
CA THR A 23 -16.23 17.38 -2.59
C THR A 23 -15.36 16.35 -1.89
N THR A 24 -15.54 16.19 -0.59
CA THR A 24 -14.95 15.06 0.14
C THR A 24 -15.54 13.76 -0.40
N VAL A 25 -14.67 12.80 -0.73
CA VAL A 25 -15.09 11.50 -1.28
C VAL A 25 -14.67 10.32 -0.40
N GLY A 26 -13.75 10.54 0.54
CA GLY A 26 -13.30 9.52 1.47
C GLY A 26 -12.16 10.02 2.35
N TYR A 27 -11.68 9.16 3.24
CA TYR A 27 -10.52 9.44 4.07
C TYR A 27 -9.85 8.14 4.54
N PHE A 28 -8.65 8.27 5.10
CA PHE A 28 -8.14 7.28 6.03
C PHE A 28 -7.55 7.94 7.28
N SER A 29 -7.51 7.22 8.40
CA SER A 29 -6.80 7.63 9.61
C SER A 29 -5.51 6.83 9.80
N LYS A 30 -4.51 7.44 10.45
CA LYS A 30 -3.24 6.83 10.82
C LYS A 30 -2.91 7.25 12.25
N GLU A 31 -2.58 6.30 13.11
CA GLU A 31 -2.15 6.60 14.47
C GLU A 31 -0.82 7.36 14.49
N LYS A 32 -0.67 8.28 15.45
CA LYS A 32 0.54 9.09 15.64
C LYS A 32 1.66 8.29 16.31
N ASN A 33 1.32 7.22 17.04
CA ASN A 33 2.28 6.41 17.77
C ASN A 33 3.19 5.63 16.80
N PRO A 34 4.50 5.93 16.75
CA PRO A 34 5.41 5.27 15.82
C PRO A 34 5.73 3.82 16.19
N ALA A 35 5.37 3.35 17.40
CA ALA A 35 5.57 1.95 17.81
C ALA A 35 4.59 0.98 17.14
N ILE A 36 3.61 1.51 16.40
CA ILE A 36 2.58 0.73 15.73
C ILE A 36 2.86 0.76 14.23
N ASP A 37 3.19 -0.40 13.65
CA ASP A 37 3.48 -0.58 12.22
C ASP A 37 2.23 -0.46 11.32
N TYR A 38 1.13 0.10 11.83
CA TYR A 38 -0.07 0.34 11.06
C TYR A 38 0.01 1.69 10.35
N ASN A 39 0.13 1.64 9.03
CA ASN A 39 0.12 2.86 8.21
C ASN A 39 -1.29 3.37 7.90
N LEU A 40 -2.31 2.59 8.28
CA LEU A 40 -3.72 2.90 8.10
C LEU A 40 -4.54 2.18 9.17
N SER A 41 -5.29 2.95 9.97
CA SER A 41 -6.18 2.46 11.02
C SER A 41 -7.59 2.25 10.49
N CYS A 42 -8.22 3.30 9.96
CA CYS A 42 -9.53 3.23 9.32
C CYS A 42 -9.46 3.79 7.91
N ILE A 43 -10.19 3.18 6.96
CA ILE A 43 -10.35 3.68 5.59
C ILE A 43 -11.82 3.69 5.23
N MET A 44 -12.25 4.77 4.58
CA MET A 44 -13.62 4.90 4.11
C MET A 44 -13.66 5.64 2.78
N VAL A 45 -14.44 5.10 1.85
CA VAL A 45 -14.93 5.83 0.67
C VAL A 45 -16.42 6.02 0.88
N LEU A 46 -16.90 7.25 0.70
CA LEU A 46 -18.32 7.56 0.85
C LEU A 46 -19.15 6.72 -0.14
N PRO A 47 -20.32 6.19 0.25
CA PRO A 47 -21.10 5.28 -0.59
C PRO A 47 -21.36 5.75 -2.02
N ALA A 48 -21.69 7.03 -2.22
CA ALA A 48 -21.92 7.63 -3.55
C ALA A 48 -20.67 7.69 -4.46
N TYR A 49 -19.49 7.36 -3.92
CA TYR A 49 -18.21 7.46 -4.61
C TYR A 49 -17.47 6.10 -4.70
N MET A 50 -18.09 5.01 -4.25
CA MET A 50 -17.52 3.67 -4.39
C MET A 50 -17.40 3.24 -5.87
N GLY A 51 -16.51 2.27 -6.15
CA GLY A 51 -16.29 1.74 -7.50
C GLY A 51 -15.48 2.64 -8.45
N LYS A 52 -15.18 3.89 -8.07
CA LYS A 52 -14.44 4.87 -8.89
C LYS A 52 -12.91 4.82 -8.72
N GLY A 53 -12.40 3.88 -7.92
CA GLY A 53 -10.96 3.71 -7.68
C GLY A 53 -10.38 4.48 -6.48
N TYR A 54 -11.16 5.33 -5.80
CA TYR A 54 -10.67 6.12 -4.65
C TYR A 54 -10.14 5.27 -3.50
N GLY A 55 -10.75 4.13 -3.19
CA GLY A 55 -10.26 3.26 -2.11
C GLY A 55 -8.85 2.75 -2.39
N LYS A 56 -8.58 2.36 -3.65
CA LYS A 56 -7.25 1.95 -4.08
C LYS A 56 -6.25 3.12 -4.09
N PHE A 57 -6.71 4.32 -4.39
CA PHE A 57 -5.89 5.53 -4.30
C PHE A 57 -5.52 5.88 -2.85
N LEU A 58 -6.46 5.80 -1.90
CA LEU A 58 -6.20 6.05 -0.48
C LEU A 58 -5.17 5.05 0.07
N ILE A 59 -5.27 3.77 -0.31
CA ILE A 59 -4.25 2.76 0.02
C ILE A 59 -2.89 3.12 -0.61
N ASP A 60 -2.88 3.54 -1.88
CA ASP A 60 -1.65 3.93 -2.56
C ASP A 60 -0.96 5.13 -1.90
N LEU A 61 -1.76 6.11 -1.46
CA LEU A 61 -1.31 7.26 -0.70
C LEU A 61 -0.73 6.86 0.66
N SER A 62 -1.37 5.96 1.42
CA SER A 62 -0.85 5.54 2.73
C SER A 62 0.53 4.86 2.63
N TYR A 63 0.75 4.05 1.59
CA TYR A 63 2.07 3.47 1.30
C TYR A 63 3.07 4.50 0.76
N ALA A 64 2.64 5.48 -0.05
CA ALA A 64 3.51 6.56 -0.49
C ALA A 64 4.04 7.38 0.71
N LEU A 65 3.18 7.64 1.70
CA LEU A 65 3.58 8.30 2.93
C LEU A 65 4.54 7.43 3.76
N SER A 66 4.28 6.12 3.86
CA SER A 66 5.17 5.17 4.56
C SER A 66 6.57 5.16 3.94
N ARG A 67 6.66 5.16 2.59
CA ARG A 67 7.94 5.24 1.88
C ARG A 67 8.67 6.56 2.12
N GLN A 68 7.97 7.69 2.17
CA GLN A 68 8.58 8.98 2.53
C GLN A 68 9.11 8.98 3.97
N ASP A 69 8.45 8.26 4.88
CA ASP A 69 8.86 8.12 6.28
C ASP A 69 9.97 7.07 6.47
N GLY A 70 10.33 6.30 5.42
CA GLY A 70 11.31 5.22 5.49
C GLY A 70 10.84 4.01 6.31
N ILE A 71 9.54 3.87 6.54
CA ILE A 71 8.95 2.79 7.34
C ILE A 71 8.21 1.78 6.47
N LEU A 72 8.13 0.54 6.96
CA LEU A 72 7.21 -0.46 6.42
C LEU A 72 5.86 -0.33 7.13
N GLY A 73 4.78 -0.64 6.42
CA GLY A 73 3.44 -0.55 6.98
C GLY A 73 2.51 -1.68 6.55
N SER A 74 1.45 -1.85 7.33
CA SER A 74 0.32 -2.73 7.08
C SER A 74 -0.98 -2.04 7.54
N PRO A 75 -2.17 -2.41 7.05
CA PRO A 75 -3.40 -1.96 7.69
C PRO A 75 -3.60 -2.57 9.07
N GLU A 76 -4.30 -1.83 9.93
CA GLU A 76 -4.88 -2.37 11.17
C GLU A 76 -5.84 -3.53 10.87
N ARG A 77 -5.92 -4.48 11.81
CA ARG A 77 -6.72 -5.71 11.69
C ARG A 77 -7.78 -5.78 12.79
N PRO A 78 -8.95 -6.40 12.55
CA PRO A 78 -9.36 -7.06 11.31
C PRO A 78 -9.78 -6.08 10.20
N LEU A 79 -9.54 -6.46 8.94
CA LEU A 79 -10.05 -5.73 7.77
C LEU A 79 -11.52 -6.09 7.51
N SER A 80 -12.29 -5.13 6.99
CA SER A 80 -13.60 -5.42 6.38
C SER A 80 -13.43 -6.23 5.08
N ASP A 81 -14.47 -6.95 4.64
CA ASP A 81 -14.42 -7.73 3.39
C ASP A 81 -14.03 -6.88 2.18
N LEU A 82 -14.64 -5.70 2.05
CA LEU A 82 -14.32 -4.74 1.00
C LEU A 82 -12.89 -4.18 1.14
N GLY A 83 -12.43 -3.97 2.38
CA GLY A 83 -11.06 -3.58 2.67
C GLY A 83 -10.06 -4.64 2.21
N LEU A 84 -10.29 -5.90 2.58
CA LEU A 84 -9.44 -7.03 2.20
C LEU A 84 -9.34 -7.21 0.69
N ILE A 85 -10.47 -7.12 -0.03
CA ILE A 85 -10.49 -7.17 -1.50
C ILE A 85 -9.66 -6.02 -2.09
N SER A 86 -9.81 -4.81 -1.56
CA SER A 86 -9.09 -3.62 -2.03
C SER A 86 -7.58 -3.73 -1.80
N TYR A 87 -7.16 -4.17 -0.61
CA TYR A 87 -5.75 -4.38 -0.26
C TYR A 87 -5.13 -5.49 -1.10
N ARG A 88 -5.78 -6.66 -1.25
CA ARG A 88 -5.29 -7.74 -2.13
C ARG A 88 -5.14 -7.26 -3.57
N SER A 89 -6.12 -6.50 -4.08
CA SER A 89 -6.04 -5.90 -5.41
C SER A 89 -4.87 -4.92 -5.53
N TYR A 90 -4.58 -4.13 -4.49
CA TYR A 90 -3.43 -3.22 -4.46
C TYR A 90 -2.09 -3.96 -4.42
N TRP A 91 -1.89 -4.85 -3.45
CA TRP A 91 -0.66 -5.61 -3.28
C TRP A 91 -0.34 -6.48 -4.50
N LYS A 92 -1.37 -7.10 -5.12
CA LYS A 92 -1.21 -7.82 -6.39
C LYS A 92 -0.65 -6.90 -7.48
N ASP A 93 -1.12 -5.66 -7.61
CA ASP A 93 -0.56 -4.74 -8.60
C ASP A 93 0.91 -4.42 -8.32
N VAL A 94 1.26 -4.22 -7.06
CA VAL A 94 2.64 -3.90 -6.66
C VAL A 94 3.58 -5.06 -6.97
N ILE A 95 3.21 -6.28 -6.55
CA ILE A 95 3.96 -7.51 -6.83
C ILE A 95 4.14 -7.72 -8.33
N VAL A 96 3.05 -7.61 -9.09
CA VAL A 96 3.06 -7.83 -10.54
C VAL A 96 3.92 -6.78 -11.25
N ARG A 97 3.84 -5.50 -10.86
CA ARG A 97 4.70 -4.45 -11.44
C ARG A 97 6.17 -4.75 -11.19
N TYR A 98 6.53 -5.10 -9.96
CA TYR A 98 7.91 -5.44 -9.63
C TYR A 98 8.41 -6.66 -10.41
N ILE A 99 7.59 -7.71 -10.56
CA ILE A 99 7.96 -8.86 -11.39
C ILE A 99 8.21 -8.44 -12.84
N LEU A 100 7.36 -7.56 -13.40
CA LEU A 100 7.49 -7.12 -14.79
C LEU A 100 8.71 -6.21 -15.02
N THR A 101 9.33 -5.67 -13.97
CA THR A 101 10.59 -4.91 -14.07
C THR A 101 11.83 -5.79 -13.98
N LEU A 102 11.70 -7.04 -13.54
CA LEU A 102 12.84 -7.97 -13.44
C LEU A 102 13.30 -8.39 -14.84
N GLN A 103 14.62 -8.41 -15.03
CA GLN A 103 15.24 -9.07 -16.18
C GLN A 103 15.16 -10.60 -16.04
N ASP A 104 15.34 -11.34 -17.15
CA ASP A 104 15.11 -12.79 -17.17
C ASP A 104 16.02 -13.58 -16.22
N ASP A 105 17.20 -13.05 -15.89
CA ASP A 105 18.19 -13.64 -14.97
C ASP A 105 18.06 -13.13 -13.52
N GLN A 106 17.28 -12.06 -13.29
CA GLN A 106 17.13 -11.47 -11.97
C GLN A 106 16.14 -12.28 -11.12
N LYS A 107 16.57 -12.63 -9.89
CA LYS A 107 15.72 -13.36 -8.94
C LYS A 107 14.80 -12.40 -8.21
N PHE A 108 13.53 -12.78 -8.08
CA PHE A 108 12.58 -12.06 -7.24
C PHE A 108 13.02 -12.09 -5.76
N SER A 109 13.01 -10.93 -5.11
CA SER A 109 13.32 -10.77 -3.70
C SER A 109 12.16 -10.14 -2.94
N ILE A 110 11.55 -10.88 -2.02
CA ILE A 110 10.48 -10.35 -1.13
C ILE A 110 11.00 -9.17 -0.31
N ARG A 111 12.25 -9.25 0.16
CA ARG A 111 12.88 -8.19 0.95
C ARG A 111 13.05 -6.91 0.14
N GLU A 112 13.53 -7.02 -1.09
CA GLU A 112 13.72 -5.86 -1.97
C GLU A 112 12.37 -5.22 -2.31
N LEU A 113 11.36 -6.02 -2.68
CA LEU A 113 10.01 -5.52 -2.94
C LEU A 113 9.41 -4.84 -1.71
N SER A 114 9.61 -5.39 -0.52
CA SER A 114 9.14 -4.80 0.75
C SER A 114 9.75 -3.41 0.97
N LEU A 115 11.06 -3.28 0.82
CA LEU A 115 11.77 -2.00 0.96
C LEU A 115 11.34 -0.97 -0.10
N GLN A 116 11.19 -1.39 -1.36
CA GLN A 116 10.78 -0.50 -2.45
C GLN A 116 9.32 -0.04 -2.34
N SER A 117 8.44 -0.90 -1.83
CA SER A 117 6.99 -0.62 -1.79
C SER A 117 6.52 -0.02 -0.46
N GLY A 118 7.26 -0.25 0.64
CA GLY A 118 6.83 0.07 2.00
C GLY A 118 5.85 -0.95 2.59
N ILE A 119 5.65 -2.11 1.96
CA ILE A 119 4.71 -3.15 2.41
C ILE A 119 5.45 -4.17 3.28
N LEU A 120 4.86 -4.60 4.40
CA LEU A 120 5.41 -5.70 5.19
C LEU A 120 5.52 -7.00 4.38
N GLN A 121 6.60 -7.76 4.61
CA GLN A 121 6.86 -9.01 3.89
C GLN A 121 5.73 -10.03 4.06
N ASN A 122 5.09 -10.09 5.23
CA ASN A 122 3.97 -10.99 5.50
C ASN A 122 2.76 -10.73 4.59
N ASP A 123 2.47 -9.47 4.27
CA ASP A 123 1.38 -9.10 3.37
C ASP A 123 1.72 -9.45 1.91
N LEU A 124 2.98 -9.31 1.51
CA LEU A 124 3.47 -9.75 0.20
C LEU A 124 3.40 -11.28 0.05
N VAL A 125 3.86 -12.02 1.05
CA VAL A 125 3.84 -13.49 1.08
C VAL A 125 2.40 -14.01 1.01
N SER A 126 1.51 -13.49 1.86
CA SER A 126 0.10 -13.91 1.86
C SER A 126 -0.61 -13.57 0.53
N THR A 127 -0.24 -12.46 -0.11
CA THR A 127 -0.77 -12.11 -1.44
C THR A 127 -0.25 -13.05 -2.53
N LEU A 128 1.05 -13.38 -2.51
CA LEU A 128 1.65 -14.35 -3.43
C LEU A 128 1.02 -15.75 -3.30
N GLN A 129 0.73 -16.18 -2.06
CA GLN A 129 0.01 -17.41 -1.77
C GLN A 129 -1.41 -17.38 -2.32
N TYR A 130 -2.14 -16.28 -2.10
CA TYR A 130 -3.48 -16.08 -2.65
C TYR A 130 -3.51 -16.09 -4.18
N MET A 131 -2.47 -15.57 -4.83
CA MET A 131 -2.31 -15.61 -6.29
C MET A 131 -1.96 -17.00 -6.83
N GLN A 132 -1.64 -17.98 -5.98
CA GLN A 132 -1.13 -19.31 -6.36
C GLN A 132 0.17 -19.25 -7.19
N ASN A 133 0.88 -18.12 -7.16
CA ASN A 133 2.10 -17.90 -7.94
C ASN A 133 3.38 -18.20 -7.15
N ILE A 134 3.27 -18.75 -5.94
CA ILE A 134 4.40 -19.11 -5.08
C ILE A 134 4.30 -20.56 -4.65
N LYS A 135 5.41 -21.29 -4.73
CA LYS A 135 5.59 -22.61 -4.13
C LYS A 135 6.69 -22.55 -3.10
N TYR A 136 6.57 -23.35 -2.04
CA TYR A 136 7.65 -23.52 -1.06
C TYR A 136 8.40 -24.80 -1.37
N TRP A 137 9.72 -24.72 -1.53
CA TRP A 137 10.56 -25.87 -1.85
C TRP A 137 11.90 -25.76 -1.12
N ARG A 138 12.25 -26.79 -0.33
CA ARG A 138 13.51 -26.87 0.44
C ARG A 138 13.84 -25.59 1.23
N GLY A 139 12.86 -25.05 1.96
CA GLY A 139 13.09 -23.85 2.77
C GLY A 139 13.03 -22.52 2.00
N LYS A 140 12.75 -22.55 0.69
CA LYS A 140 12.78 -21.36 -0.18
C LYS A 140 11.45 -21.17 -0.90
N HIS A 141 11.05 -19.91 -1.05
CA HIS A 141 9.96 -19.53 -1.91
C HIS A 141 10.42 -19.49 -3.38
N ILE A 142 9.77 -20.28 -4.23
CA ILE A 142 9.94 -20.29 -5.69
C ILE A 142 8.70 -19.66 -6.29
N ILE A 143 8.88 -18.61 -7.10
CA ILE A 143 7.78 -17.95 -7.80
C ILE A 143 7.65 -18.56 -9.19
N LEU A 144 6.45 -19.02 -9.51
CA LEU A 144 6.12 -19.64 -10.79
C LEU A 144 5.12 -18.77 -11.53
N ILE A 145 5.54 -18.29 -12.70
CA ILE A 145 4.77 -17.35 -13.49
C ILE A 145 4.73 -17.85 -14.92
N SER A 146 3.54 -18.19 -15.39
CA SER A 146 3.37 -18.57 -16.80
C SER A 146 3.55 -17.33 -17.70
N PRO A 147 4.07 -17.49 -18.93
CA PRO A 147 4.11 -16.41 -19.92
C PRO A 147 2.71 -15.79 -20.16
N SER A 148 1.67 -16.62 -20.20
CA SER A 148 0.27 -16.17 -20.32
C SER A 148 -0.17 -15.26 -19.17
N SER A 149 0.29 -15.52 -17.94
CA SER A 149 0.01 -14.65 -16.79
C SER A 149 0.67 -13.27 -16.97
N LYS A 150 1.92 -13.24 -17.46
CA LYS A 150 2.64 -11.98 -17.71
C LYS A 150 1.89 -11.09 -18.71
N GLU A 151 1.36 -11.66 -19.80
CA GLU A 151 0.62 -10.89 -20.81
C GLU A 151 -0.71 -10.33 -20.26
N GLN A 152 -1.48 -11.15 -19.53
CA GLN A 152 -2.70 -10.68 -18.87
C GLN A 152 -2.41 -9.55 -17.87
N TRP A 153 -1.29 -9.63 -17.17
CA TRP A 153 -0.87 -8.62 -16.22
C TRP A 153 -0.50 -7.30 -16.88
N LYS A 154 0.22 -7.34 -18.01
CA LYS A 154 0.52 -6.15 -18.82
C LYS A 154 -0.78 -5.46 -19.27
N LEU A 155 -1.73 -6.22 -19.82
CA LEU A 155 -3.02 -5.68 -20.26
C LEU A 155 -3.83 -5.09 -19.09
N ARG A 156 -3.79 -5.73 -17.93
CA ARG A 156 -4.50 -5.25 -16.75
C ARG A 156 -3.89 -3.96 -16.20
N LEU A 157 -2.56 -3.84 -16.21
CA LEU A 157 -1.84 -2.66 -15.74
C LEU A 157 -1.87 -1.49 -16.72
N SER A 158 -2.08 -1.75 -18.02
CA SER A 158 -2.28 -0.69 -19.01
C SER A 158 -3.62 0.04 -18.84
N ARG A 159 -4.60 -0.56 -18.16
CA ARG A 159 -5.84 0.13 -17.76
C ARG A 159 -5.49 1.19 -16.71
N GLN A 160 -5.38 2.43 -17.16
CA GLN A 160 -5.03 3.57 -16.31
C GLN A 160 -6.10 3.72 -15.22
N GLY A 161 -5.68 3.56 -13.96
CA GLY A 161 -6.50 3.80 -12.78
C GLY A 161 -5.93 4.95 -11.96
N LEU A 162 -6.71 5.46 -11.01
CA LEU A 162 -6.26 6.51 -10.11
C LEU A 162 -5.07 6.00 -9.26
N ARG A 163 -3.97 6.75 -9.27
CA ARG A 163 -2.72 6.44 -8.57
C ARG A 163 -2.19 7.66 -7.86
N CYS A 164 -1.58 7.44 -6.71
CA CYS A 164 -0.84 8.47 -6.02
C CYS A 164 0.42 8.82 -6.84
N LYS A 165 0.71 10.11 -6.94
CA LYS A 165 1.94 10.66 -7.52
C LYS A 165 2.82 11.14 -6.37
N PRO A 166 3.81 10.33 -5.91
CA PRO A 166 4.61 10.67 -4.73
C PRO A 166 5.30 12.03 -4.82
N GLU A 167 5.67 12.45 -6.03
CA GLU A 167 6.29 13.73 -6.34
C GLU A 167 5.40 14.95 -6.07
N MET A 168 4.08 14.74 -5.98
CA MET A 168 3.11 15.81 -5.69
C MET A 168 2.78 15.92 -4.19
N ILE A 169 3.33 15.05 -3.34
CA ILE A 169 3.06 15.08 -1.90
C ILE A 169 3.94 16.15 -1.25
N THR A 170 3.30 17.18 -0.69
CA THR A 170 3.92 18.20 0.15
C THR A 170 3.46 18.01 1.59
N ARG A 171 4.39 18.15 2.55
CA ARG A 171 4.08 18.08 3.99
C ARG A 171 4.59 19.33 4.69
N ASN A 172 3.69 20.06 5.32
CA ASN A 172 4.02 21.25 6.13
C ASN A 172 3.91 20.96 7.64
N GLY A 173 3.99 19.69 8.04
CA GLY A 173 3.93 19.23 9.44
C GLY A 173 5.23 18.57 9.90
N PRO A 174 5.39 18.26 11.20
CA PRO A 174 6.60 17.65 11.72
C PRO A 174 6.86 16.30 11.04
N THR A 175 8.02 16.17 10.37
CA THR A 175 8.51 14.87 9.91
C THR A 175 8.68 13.99 11.14
N LEU A 176 8.12 12.77 11.11
CA LEU A 176 8.39 11.76 12.15
C LEU A 176 9.91 11.64 12.26
N ALA A 177 10.47 12.14 13.36
CA ALA A 177 11.90 12.06 13.61
C ALA A 177 12.26 10.57 13.57
N THR A 178 13.07 10.17 12.60
CA THR A 178 13.68 8.85 12.60
C THR A 178 14.51 8.78 13.87
N ALA A 179 14.10 7.93 14.82
CA ALA A 179 14.92 7.66 15.98
C ALA A 179 16.30 7.19 15.48
N PRO A 180 17.41 7.77 15.96
CA PRO A 180 18.73 7.31 15.53
C PRO A 180 18.87 5.83 15.87
N PRO A 181 19.57 5.04 15.03
CA PRO A 181 19.85 3.65 15.35
C PRO A 181 20.58 3.64 16.69
N THR A 182 20.00 2.99 17.69
CA THR A 182 20.66 2.75 18.97
C THR A 182 21.96 2.01 18.69
N SER A 183 23.08 2.72 18.81
CA SER A 183 24.40 2.12 18.83
C SER A 183 24.44 1.15 20.00
N SER A 184 24.44 -0.14 19.72
CA SER A 184 24.80 -1.16 20.70
C SER A 184 26.27 -0.93 21.06
N SER A 185 26.53 -0.25 22.17
CA SER A 185 27.84 -0.25 22.80
C SER A 185 28.06 -1.59 23.50
N THR A 186 29.11 -2.28 23.04
CA THR A 186 29.99 -3.26 23.70
C THR A 186 29.65 -3.69 25.12
#